data_AF-A0A4R4ZB13-F1
#
_entry.id   AF-A0A4R4ZB13-F1
#
_cell.length_a   1.000
_cell.length_b   1.000
_cell.length_c   1.000
_cell.angle_alpha   90.00
_cell.angle_beta   90.00
_cell.angle_gamma   90.00
#
_symmetry.space_group_name_H-M   'P 1'
#
loop_
_entity.id
_entity.type
_entity.pdbx_description
1 polymer ?
#
loop_
_entity_poly.entity_id
_entity_poly.type
_entity_poly.pdbx_seq_one_letter_code
_entity_poly.pdbx_strand_id
1 'polypeptide(L)'
;MNSVELILAGYVLVVPTPRPPSQEYAVLPETFLTISDCLMADLPRPEFWDWYVDRQEAERERISRAPHAETVTVAIASDDAVSFMQENGGAEQPYFDLLRTESRLPVESPILGYEVVGAEGALDFHSWHCHGYAAEAFDELRVQLNELGLIGTYQEAARVLAWMLGQPPENQPAPVDWMVVAIAK
;
A
#
# COMPACT_ATOMS: atom_id res chain seq x y z
N MET A 1 11.62 -12.21 -18.08
CA MET A 1 11.36 -11.57 -16.77
C MET A 1 10.11 -12.24 -16.25
N ASN A 2 10.17 -12.86 -15.07
CA ASN A 2 8.97 -13.47 -14.48
C ASN A 2 8.00 -12.33 -14.12
N SER A 3 6.79 -12.38 -14.68
CA SER A 3 5.69 -11.53 -14.24
C SER A 3 5.31 -11.95 -12.82
N VAL A 4 5.22 -10.98 -11.89
CA VAL A 4 4.67 -11.22 -10.56
C VAL A 4 3.19 -11.55 -10.70
N GLU A 5 2.73 -12.63 -10.07
CA GLU A 5 1.30 -12.94 -9.98
C GLU A 5 0.72 -12.13 -8.82
N LEU A 6 -0.15 -11.17 -9.15
CA LEU A 6 -0.82 -10.33 -8.17
C LEU A 6 -2.20 -10.89 -7.85
N ILE A 7 -2.49 -11.03 -6.56
CA ILE A 7 -3.82 -11.40 -6.06
C ILE A 7 -4.44 -10.24 -5.29
N LEU A 8 -5.75 -10.14 -5.40
CA LEU A 8 -6.58 -9.14 -4.76
C LEU A 8 -6.52 -9.32 -3.24
N ALA A 9 -6.13 -8.25 -2.54
CA ALA A 9 -6.05 -8.21 -1.10
C ALA A 9 -7.27 -7.52 -0.48
N GLY A 10 -7.69 -6.39 -1.05
CA GLY A 10 -8.79 -5.60 -0.54
C GLY A 10 -9.07 -4.37 -1.38
N TYR A 11 -9.95 -3.52 -0.87
CA TYR A 11 -10.29 -2.22 -1.43
C TYR A 11 -10.13 -1.15 -0.36
N VAL A 12 -9.58 0.00 -0.72
CA VAL A 12 -9.42 1.13 0.20
C VAL A 12 -9.94 2.41 -0.44
N LEU A 13 -10.36 3.36 0.40
CA LEU A 13 -10.67 4.70 -0.06
C LEU A 13 -9.41 5.54 -0.01
N VAL A 14 -9.16 6.32 -1.05
CA VAL A 14 -8.00 7.22 -1.13
C VAL A 14 -8.41 8.61 -1.56
N VAL A 15 -7.64 9.59 -1.10
CA VAL A 15 -7.65 10.97 -1.59
C VAL A 15 -6.23 11.38 -1.94
N PRO A 16 -6.02 12.36 -2.84
CA PRO A 16 -4.70 12.97 -3.00
C PRO A 16 -4.23 13.54 -1.66
N THR A 17 -3.18 12.95 -1.10
CA THR A 17 -2.60 13.34 0.19
C THR A 17 -1.55 14.43 -0.05
N PRO A 18 -1.63 15.58 0.63
CA PRO A 18 -0.61 16.61 0.50
C PRO A 18 0.72 16.13 1.07
N ARG A 19 1.80 16.41 0.37
CA ARG A 19 3.15 16.10 0.84
C ARG A 19 3.45 16.81 2.17
N PRO A 20 3.89 16.08 3.21
CA PRO A 20 4.37 16.69 4.44
C PRO A 20 5.52 17.69 4.19
N PRO A 21 5.57 18.85 4.88
CA PRO A 21 6.63 19.85 4.69
C PRO A 21 8.05 19.34 4.95
N SER A 22 8.19 18.27 5.73
CA SER A 22 9.47 17.62 6.05
C SER A 22 10.06 16.79 4.90
N GLN A 23 9.29 16.49 3.85
CA GLN A 23 9.74 15.66 2.75
C GLN A 23 10.26 16.48 1.57
N GLU A 24 11.24 15.93 0.85
CA GLU A 24 11.92 16.63 -0.24
C GLU A 24 11.04 16.90 -1.46
N TYR A 25 11.08 18.15 -1.94
CA TYR A 25 10.30 18.64 -3.08
C TYR A 25 10.70 18.03 -4.43
N ALA A 26 11.93 17.52 -4.53
CA ALA A 26 12.46 17.00 -5.77
C ALA A 26 12.01 15.56 -6.06
N VAL A 27 11.50 14.83 -5.06
CA VAL A 27 11.31 13.37 -5.15
C VAL A 27 9.84 12.98 -5.04
N LEU A 28 9.11 13.52 -4.06
CA LEU A 28 7.69 13.23 -3.91
C LEU A 28 6.85 14.42 -4.47
N PRO A 29 5.80 14.16 -5.28
CA PRO A 29 4.96 15.22 -5.83
C PRO A 29 4.26 16.04 -4.73
N GLU A 30 3.67 17.18 -5.10
CA GLU A 30 2.93 18.04 -4.16
C GLU A 30 1.76 17.30 -3.49
N THR A 31 1.12 16.41 -4.24
CA THR A 31 0.12 15.47 -3.73
C THR A 31 0.45 14.07 -4.23
N PHE A 32 0.23 13.05 -3.40
CA PHE A 32 0.49 11.66 -3.72
C PHE A 32 -0.65 10.75 -3.24
N LEU A 33 -0.71 9.53 -3.74
CA LEU A 33 -1.59 8.48 -3.26
C LEU A 33 -0.82 7.60 -2.27
N THR A 34 -1.51 7.20 -1.21
CA THR A 34 -1.04 6.23 -0.23
C THR A 34 -2.25 5.52 0.36
N ILE A 35 -2.09 4.26 0.74
CA ILE A 35 -3.10 3.52 1.51
C ILE A 35 -2.90 3.64 3.02
N SER A 36 -1.92 4.42 3.45
CA SER A 36 -1.61 4.60 4.86
C SER A 36 -2.48 5.66 5.51
N ASP A 37 -3.13 5.26 6.60
CA ASP A 37 -3.94 6.14 7.43
C ASP A 37 -3.12 7.16 8.22
N CYS A 38 -1.80 6.92 8.39
CA CYS A 38 -0.91 7.86 9.05
C CYS A 38 -0.77 9.20 8.31
N LEU A 39 -0.91 9.18 6.98
CA LEU A 39 -0.73 10.36 6.12
C LEU A 39 -2.04 10.85 5.53
N MET A 40 -2.98 9.93 5.29
CA MET A 40 -4.25 10.23 4.66
C MET A 40 -5.22 10.92 5.63
N ALA A 41 -6.18 11.66 5.07
CA ALA A 41 -7.31 12.16 5.85
C ALA A 41 -8.14 10.99 6.41
N ASP A 42 -8.82 11.20 7.54
CA ASP A 42 -9.73 10.20 8.13
C ASP A 42 -10.87 9.87 7.15
N LEU A 43 -10.74 8.74 6.45
CA LEU A 43 -11.69 8.23 5.48
C LEU A 43 -12.49 7.07 6.08
N PRO A 44 -13.71 6.80 5.57
CA PRO A 44 -14.45 5.61 5.97
C PRO A 44 -13.62 4.33 5.74
N ARG A 45 -13.54 3.53 6.80
CA ARG A 45 -12.96 2.18 6.82
C ARG A 45 -13.83 1.25 7.66
N PRO A 46 -13.67 -0.08 7.55
CA PRO A 46 -14.27 -1.03 8.47
C PRO A 46 -13.90 -0.73 9.93
N GLU A 47 -14.75 -1.17 10.88
CA GLU A 47 -14.61 -0.81 12.30
C GLU A 47 -13.30 -1.33 12.94
N PHE A 48 -12.73 -2.42 12.40
CA PHE A 48 -11.65 -3.15 13.05
C PHE A 48 -10.40 -3.34 12.18
N TRP A 49 -10.38 -2.88 10.93
CA TRP A 49 -9.25 -3.02 10.01
C TRP A 49 -9.35 -2.04 8.83
N ASP A 50 -8.27 -1.85 8.08
CA ASP A 50 -8.15 -0.70 7.16
C ASP A 50 -8.66 -0.93 5.71
N TRP A 51 -8.91 -2.17 5.28
CA TRP A 51 -9.45 -2.43 3.93
C TRP A 51 -10.81 -3.12 3.89
N TYR A 52 -11.58 -2.87 2.84
CA TYR A 52 -12.82 -3.59 2.57
C TYR A 52 -12.53 -4.89 1.82
N VAL A 53 -13.30 -5.93 2.14
CA VAL A 53 -13.30 -7.20 1.39
C VAL A 53 -14.44 -7.28 0.36
N ASP A 54 -15.37 -6.31 0.37
CA ASP A 54 -16.43 -6.13 -0.63
C ASP A 54 -16.29 -4.74 -1.29
N ARG A 55 -16.04 -4.71 -2.61
CA ARG A 55 -15.95 -3.46 -3.37
C ARG A 55 -17.25 -2.66 -3.33
N GLN A 56 -18.40 -3.32 -3.33
CA GLN A 56 -19.69 -2.64 -3.29
C GLN A 56 -19.90 -1.96 -1.94
N GLU A 57 -19.38 -2.54 -0.85
CA GLU A 57 -19.38 -1.91 0.46
C GLU A 57 -18.49 -0.67 0.49
N ALA A 58 -17.26 -0.78 -0.01
CA ALA A 58 -16.34 0.37 -0.14
C ALA A 58 -16.99 1.52 -0.92
N GLU A 59 -17.62 1.22 -2.07
CA GLU A 59 -18.30 2.24 -2.89
C GLU A 59 -19.52 2.86 -2.19
N ARG A 60 -20.30 2.07 -1.44
CA ARG A 60 -21.43 2.59 -0.65
C ARG A 60 -20.95 3.57 0.41
N GLU A 61 -19.90 3.21 1.16
CA GLU A 61 -19.30 4.07 2.19
C GLU A 61 -18.71 5.35 1.57
N ARG A 62 -18.00 5.23 0.45
CA ARG A 62 -17.48 6.36 -0.32
C ARG A 62 -18.59 7.32 -0.73
N ILE A 63 -19.64 6.84 -1.40
CA ILE A 63 -20.74 7.68 -1.87
C ILE A 63 -21.46 8.38 -0.70
N SER A 64 -21.63 7.67 0.41
CA SER A 64 -22.36 8.16 1.58
C SER A 64 -21.57 9.19 2.40
N ARG A 65 -20.29 8.93 2.66
CA ARG A 65 -19.50 9.64 3.69
C ARG A 65 -18.28 10.37 3.14
N ALA A 66 -17.72 9.94 2.02
CA ALA A 66 -16.54 10.54 1.41
C ALA A 66 -16.66 10.63 -0.11
N PRO A 67 -17.64 11.37 -0.66
CA PRO A 67 -17.92 11.39 -2.10
C PRO A 67 -16.78 11.99 -2.95
N HIS A 68 -15.82 12.65 -2.31
CA HIS A 68 -14.61 13.23 -2.91
C HIS A 68 -13.43 12.24 -2.96
N ALA A 69 -13.51 11.11 -2.26
CA ALA A 69 -12.52 10.04 -2.33
C ALA A 69 -12.74 9.16 -3.56
N GLU A 70 -11.73 8.36 -3.88
CA GLU A 70 -11.78 7.28 -4.86
C GLU A 70 -11.64 5.93 -4.17
N THR A 71 -12.27 4.88 -4.69
CA THR A 71 -11.98 3.51 -4.28
C THR A 71 -10.89 2.94 -5.17
N VAL A 72 -9.82 2.43 -4.56
CA VAL A 72 -8.75 1.70 -5.25
C VAL A 72 -8.70 0.26 -4.77
N THR A 73 -8.16 -0.58 -5.64
CA THR A 73 -7.91 -1.99 -5.37
C THR A 73 -6.49 -2.14 -4.85
N VAL A 74 -6.33 -2.89 -3.76
CA VAL A 74 -5.03 -3.30 -3.22
C VAL A 74 -4.79 -4.75 -3.63
N ALA A 75 -3.64 -5.01 -4.23
CA ALA A 75 -3.19 -6.35 -4.57
C ALA A 75 -1.78 -6.60 -4.05
N ILE A 76 -1.45 -7.84 -3.74
CA ILE A 76 -0.11 -8.25 -3.29
C ILE A 76 0.38 -9.43 -4.13
N ALA A 77 1.68 -9.69 -4.10
CA ALA A 77 2.22 -10.87 -4.77
C ALA A 77 1.69 -12.14 -4.09
N SER A 78 1.35 -13.15 -4.88
CA SER A 78 0.87 -14.45 -4.37
C SER A 78 1.83 -15.07 -3.36
N ASP A 79 3.13 -14.95 -3.62
CA ASP A 79 4.19 -15.51 -2.78
C ASP A 79 4.30 -14.78 -1.44
N ASP A 80 3.97 -13.49 -1.40
CA ASP A 80 4.00 -12.66 -0.19
C ASP A 80 2.72 -12.86 0.65
N ALA A 81 1.59 -13.16 0.00
CA ALA A 81 0.28 -13.28 0.67
C ALA A 81 0.23 -14.35 1.76
N VAL A 82 0.88 -15.49 1.53
CA VAL A 82 0.88 -16.60 2.50
C VAL A 82 1.59 -16.19 3.79
N SER A 83 2.79 -15.61 3.68
CA SER A 83 3.56 -15.13 4.83
C SER A 83 2.83 -13.99 5.53
N PHE A 84 2.30 -13.04 4.75
CA PHE A 84 1.56 -11.90 5.28
C PHE A 84 0.36 -12.33 6.14
N MET A 85 -0.45 -13.27 5.65
CA MET A 85 -1.57 -13.81 6.42
C MET A 85 -1.11 -14.53 7.70
N GLN A 86 0.02 -15.26 7.66
CA GLN A 86 0.54 -15.96 8.84
C GLN A 86 1.03 -15.01 9.92
N GLU A 87 1.69 -13.93 9.54
CA GLU A 87 2.26 -12.93 10.46
C GLU A 87 1.15 -12.04 11.06
N ASN A 88 0.06 -11.82 10.32
CA ASN A 88 -1.05 -10.94 10.70
C ASN A 88 -2.30 -11.70 11.19
N GLY A 89 -2.11 -12.69 12.07
CA GLY A 89 -3.21 -13.35 12.79
C GLY A 89 -3.84 -14.57 12.11
N GLY A 90 -3.31 -15.02 10.97
CA GLY A 90 -3.67 -16.25 10.28
C GLY A 90 -4.71 -16.08 9.17
N ALA A 91 -4.75 -17.01 8.22
CA ALA A 91 -5.65 -16.95 7.05
C ALA A 91 -7.16 -16.99 7.36
N GLU A 92 -7.55 -17.33 8.60
CA GLU A 92 -8.95 -17.37 9.06
C GLU A 92 -9.48 -15.99 9.48
N GLN A 93 -8.64 -14.95 9.45
CA GLN A 93 -9.09 -13.59 9.73
C GLN A 93 -10.07 -13.11 8.65
N PRO A 94 -11.16 -12.41 9.02
CA PRO A 94 -12.21 -12.01 8.08
C PRO A 94 -11.71 -11.04 7.00
N TYR A 95 -10.68 -10.25 7.31
CA TYR A 95 -10.06 -9.33 6.37
C TYR A 95 -9.13 -10.01 5.34
N PHE A 96 -8.97 -11.33 5.38
CA PHE A 96 -8.17 -12.09 4.40
C PHE A 96 -8.98 -12.94 3.42
N ASP A 97 -10.31 -12.78 3.38
CA ASP A 97 -11.16 -13.59 2.50
C ASP A 97 -10.77 -13.51 1.01
N LEU A 98 -10.35 -12.34 0.53
CA LEU A 98 -9.92 -12.16 -0.86
C LEU A 98 -8.55 -12.81 -1.14
N LEU A 99 -7.61 -12.71 -0.19
CA LEU A 99 -6.31 -13.37 -0.28
C LEU A 99 -6.44 -14.89 -0.24
N ARG A 100 -7.25 -15.41 0.69
CA ARG A 100 -7.48 -16.85 0.89
C ARG A 100 -8.13 -17.51 -0.32
N THR A 101 -8.95 -16.76 -1.07
CA THR A 101 -9.57 -17.25 -2.30
C THR A 101 -8.68 -17.09 -3.53
N GLU A 102 -7.46 -16.56 -3.36
CA GLU A 102 -6.51 -16.25 -4.44
C GLU A 102 -7.19 -15.50 -5.59
N SER A 103 -8.10 -14.57 -5.22
CA SER A 103 -8.88 -13.81 -6.18
C SER A 103 -7.92 -13.01 -7.07
N ARG A 104 -7.91 -13.28 -8.37
CA ARG A 104 -7.02 -12.56 -9.29
C ARG A 104 -7.47 -11.12 -9.48
N LEU A 105 -6.52 -10.21 -9.59
CA LEU A 105 -6.80 -8.86 -10.05
C LEU A 105 -7.45 -8.95 -11.46
N PRO A 106 -8.58 -8.28 -11.72
CA PRO A 106 -9.19 -8.27 -13.05
C PRO A 106 -8.17 -7.82 -14.11
N VAL A 107 -8.12 -8.49 -15.26
CA VAL A 107 -7.16 -8.20 -16.35
C VAL A 107 -7.23 -6.74 -16.82
N GLU A 108 -8.42 -6.14 -16.73
CA GLU A 108 -8.68 -4.77 -17.16
C GLU A 108 -8.38 -3.72 -16.08
N SER A 109 -7.94 -4.13 -14.87
CA SER A 109 -7.62 -3.19 -13.79
C SER A 109 -6.23 -2.60 -13.99
N PRO A 110 -6.09 -1.33 -14.42
CA PRO A 110 -4.78 -0.73 -14.61
C PRO A 110 -4.09 -0.58 -13.27
N ILE A 111 -2.85 -1.06 -13.19
CA ILE A 111 -1.97 -0.81 -12.04
C ILE A 111 -1.52 0.65 -12.13
N LEU A 112 -1.86 1.42 -11.11
CA LEU A 112 -1.44 2.81 -10.94
C LEU A 112 0.03 2.90 -10.48
N GLY A 113 0.49 1.90 -9.74
CA GLY A 113 1.85 1.79 -9.23
C GLY A 113 1.91 0.91 -8.00
N TYR A 114 3.04 0.96 -7.31
CA TYR A 114 3.32 0.17 -6.11
C TYR A 114 3.68 1.05 -4.93
N GLU A 115 3.33 0.59 -3.73
CA GLU A 115 3.69 1.22 -2.47
C GLU A 115 4.36 0.19 -1.55
N VAL A 116 5.32 0.63 -0.74
CA VAL A 116 5.86 -0.16 0.36
C VAL A 116 5.11 0.26 1.63
N VAL A 117 4.44 -0.70 2.26
CA VAL A 117 3.59 -0.47 3.43
C VAL A 117 3.92 -1.44 4.55
N GLY A 118 3.78 -0.99 5.80
CA GLY A 118 3.88 -1.82 7.00
C GLY A 118 2.49 -2.05 7.56
N ALA A 119 2.14 -3.28 7.93
CA ALA A 119 0.88 -3.58 8.61
C ALA A 119 1.12 -3.82 10.10
N GLU A 120 0.35 -3.14 10.95
CA GLU A 120 0.38 -3.34 12.40
C GLU A 120 -0.99 -3.78 12.92
N GLY A 121 -1.01 -4.80 13.78
CA GLY A 121 -2.24 -5.28 14.41
C GLY A 121 -3.26 -5.75 13.38
N ALA A 122 -4.45 -5.15 13.38
CA ALA A 122 -5.52 -5.49 12.44
C ALA A 122 -5.43 -4.66 11.15
N LEU A 123 -4.26 -4.70 10.49
CA LEU A 123 -3.96 -3.99 9.25
C LEU A 123 -3.89 -2.46 9.34
N ASP A 124 -3.47 -1.89 10.47
CA ASP A 124 -3.15 -0.46 10.53
C ASP A 124 -1.95 -0.19 9.61
N PHE A 125 -2.18 0.51 8.48
CA PHE A 125 -1.18 0.65 7.43
C PHE A 125 -0.27 1.87 7.63
N HIS A 126 1.04 1.60 7.67
CA HIS A 126 2.13 2.58 7.66
C HIS A 126 2.69 2.74 6.26
N SER A 127 2.89 3.98 5.79
CA SER A 127 3.61 4.23 4.53
C SER A 127 5.10 4.39 4.79
N TRP A 128 5.93 3.83 3.91
CA TRP A 128 7.37 4.14 3.87
C TRP A 128 7.65 5.65 3.70
N HIS A 129 6.70 6.40 3.15
CA HIS A 129 6.77 7.86 3.05
C HIS A 129 6.84 8.52 4.44
N CYS A 130 6.22 7.98 5.49
CA CYS A 130 6.24 8.56 6.84
C CYS A 130 7.65 8.82 7.37
N HIS A 131 8.63 8.03 6.93
CA HIS A 131 10.01 8.08 7.40
C HIS A 131 10.95 8.82 6.44
N GLY A 132 10.44 9.41 5.35
CA GLY A 132 11.24 10.18 4.40
C GLY A 132 12.11 9.33 3.46
N TYR A 133 11.94 8.01 3.46
CA TYR A 133 12.74 7.07 2.66
C TYR A 133 12.71 7.32 1.15
N ALA A 134 11.71 8.03 0.63
CA ALA A 134 11.60 8.33 -0.79
C ALA A 134 12.85 9.03 -1.33
N ALA A 135 13.37 10.03 -0.62
CA ALA A 135 14.55 10.80 -1.06
C ALA A 135 15.82 9.93 -1.06
N GLU A 136 16.03 9.18 0.02
CA GLU A 136 17.17 8.27 0.16
C GLU A 136 17.13 7.13 -0.88
N ALA A 137 15.95 6.54 -1.11
CA ALA A 137 15.77 5.53 -2.14
C ALA A 137 16.01 6.09 -3.55
N PHE A 138 15.66 7.35 -3.82
CA PHE A 138 16.02 8.01 -5.07
C PHE A 138 17.54 8.17 -5.20
N ASP A 139 18.23 8.59 -4.14
CA ASP A 139 19.67 8.83 -4.19
C ASP A 139 20.49 7.54 -4.30
N GLU A 140 20.13 6.50 -3.56
CA GLU A 140 20.88 5.26 -3.47
C GLU A 140 20.45 4.22 -4.51
N LEU A 141 19.14 4.06 -4.72
CA LEU A 141 18.59 3.01 -5.60
C LEU A 141 18.20 3.52 -6.98
N ARG A 142 18.15 4.85 -7.15
CA ARG A 142 17.67 5.53 -8.37
C ARG A 142 16.23 5.18 -8.72
N VAL A 143 15.41 4.88 -7.72
CA VAL A 143 13.98 4.63 -7.88
C VAL A 143 13.25 5.96 -8.03
N GLN A 144 12.49 6.09 -9.11
CA GLN A 144 11.66 7.27 -9.37
C GLN A 144 10.20 6.97 -9.06
N LEU A 145 9.51 7.95 -8.50
CA LEU A 145 8.08 7.89 -8.27
C LEU A 145 7.35 8.46 -9.49
N ASN A 146 6.15 7.96 -9.76
CA ASN A 146 5.28 8.51 -10.79
C ASN A 146 4.53 9.76 -10.27
N GLU A 147 3.65 10.31 -11.10
CA GLU A 147 2.84 11.50 -10.75
C GLU A 147 1.89 11.30 -9.56
N LEU A 148 1.63 10.05 -9.18
CA LEU A 148 0.83 9.67 -8.02
C LEU A 148 1.70 9.40 -6.78
N GLY A 149 3.02 9.58 -6.85
CA GLY A 149 3.96 9.27 -5.77
C GLY A 149 4.14 7.76 -5.52
N LEU A 150 3.77 6.92 -6.49
CA LEU A 150 3.90 5.47 -6.44
C LEU A 150 5.14 5.00 -7.20
N ILE A 151 5.70 3.86 -6.81
CA ILE A 151 6.82 3.20 -7.48
C ILE A 151 6.31 2.55 -8.77
N GLY A 152 7.06 2.67 -9.87
CA GLY A 152 6.58 2.25 -11.20
C GLY A 152 6.47 0.73 -11.40
N THR A 153 7.31 -0.06 -10.71
CA THR A 153 7.35 -1.52 -10.89
C THR A 153 7.45 -2.27 -9.56
N TYR A 154 6.94 -3.51 -9.53
CA TYR A 154 7.07 -4.39 -8.36
C TYR A 154 8.55 -4.64 -8.03
N GLN A 155 9.41 -4.83 -9.04
CA GLN A 155 10.83 -5.11 -8.81
C GLN A 155 11.55 -3.92 -8.16
N GLU A 156 11.19 -2.69 -8.50
CA GLU A 156 11.72 -1.51 -7.82
C GLU A 156 11.18 -1.41 -6.40
N ALA A 157 9.88 -1.66 -6.19
CA ALA A 157 9.29 -1.63 -4.85
C ALA A 157 9.89 -2.71 -3.93
N ALA A 158 10.13 -3.91 -4.45
CA ALA A 158 10.81 -4.98 -3.71
C ALA A 158 12.28 -4.63 -3.39
N ARG A 159 12.97 -3.92 -4.29
CA ARG A 159 14.32 -3.39 -4.02
C ARG A 159 14.29 -2.32 -2.92
N VAL A 160 13.30 -1.43 -2.92
CA VAL A 160 13.09 -0.44 -1.87
C VAL A 160 12.83 -1.12 -0.54
N LEU A 161 11.92 -2.09 -0.49
CA LEU A 161 11.62 -2.87 0.71
C LEU A 161 12.88 -3.56 1.27
N ALA A 162 13.62 -4.28 0.42
CA ALA A 162 14.84 -4.97 0.84
C ALA A 162 15.94 -4.00 1.34
N TRP A 163 16.08 -2.86 0.69
CA TRP A 163 17.01 -1.81 1.10
C TRP A 163 16.60 -1.18 2.44
N MET A 164 15.31 -0.86 2.60
CA MET A 164 14.74 -0.25 3.81
C MET A 164 14.92 -1.17 5.03
N LEU A 165 14.64 -2.46 4.88
CA LEU A 165 14.86 -3.46 5.94
C LEU A 165 16.35 -3.77 6.18
N GLY A 166 17.21 -3.44 5.21
CA GLY A 166 18.66 -3.61 5.29
C GLY A 166 19.42 -2.43 5.92
N GLN A 167 18.72 -1.35 6.28
CA GLN A 167 19.33 -0.17 6.92
C GLN A 167 19.97 -0.51 8.27
N PRO A 168 20.92 0.31 8.78
CA PRO A 168 21.38 0.21 10.16
C PRO A 168 20.21 0.32 11.16
N PRO A 169 20.25 -0.34 12.33
CA PRO A 169 19.13 -0.37 13.28
C PRO A 169 18.55 0.99 13.66
N GLU A 170 19.37 2.04 13.71
CA GLU A 170 18.96 3.41 13.98
C GLU A 170 18.10 4.07 12.88
N ASN A 171 18.16 3.53 11.66
CA ASN A 171 17.47 4.02 10.46
C ASN A 171 16.45 3.02 9.92
N GLN A 172 16.29 1.86 10.56
CA GLN A 172 15.27 0.88 10.17
C GLN A 172 13.88 1.39 10.52
N PRO A 173 12.86 1.01 9.74
CA PRO A 173 11.49 1.32 10.06
C PRO A 173 11.04 0.60 11.34
N ALA A 174 9.86 0.97 11.85
CA ALA A 174 9.23 0.22 12.94
C ALA A 174 9.16 -1.29 12.60
N PRO A 175 9.36 -2.19 13.60
CA PRO A 175 9.39 -3.63 13.39
C PRO A 175 7.97 -4.20 13.23
N VAL A 176 7.34 -3.85 12.11
CA VAL A 176 6.02 -4.32 11.67
C VAL A 176 6.16 -5.09 10.35
N ASP A 177 5.09 -5.71 9.87
CA ASP A 177 5.16 -6.54 8.67
C ASP A 177 5.13 -5.66 7.42
N TRP A 178 6.33 -5.37 6.90
CA TRP A 178 6.52 -4.57 5.69
C TRP A 178 6.40 -5.41 4.42
N MET A 179 5.62 -4.92 3.47
CA MET A 179 5.34 -5.59 2.20
C MET A 179 5.20 -4.59 1.04
N VAL A 180 5.20 -5.13 -0.18
CA VAL A 180 4.86 -4.39 -1.39
C VAL A 180 3.39 -4.61 -1.74
N VAL A 181 2.65 -3.54 -1.91
CA VAL A 181 1.29 -3.55 -2.45
C VAL A 181 1.26 -2.91 -3.84
N ALA A 182 0.43 -3.45 -4.72
CA ALA A 182 0.04 -2.84 -5.97
C ALA A 182 -1.28 -2.08 -5.77
N ILE A 183 -1.36 -0.86 -6.29
CA ILE A 183 -2.56 -0.03 -6.28
C ILE A 183 -3.16 -0.02 -7.69
N ALA A 184 -4.44 -0.38 -7.84
CA ALA A 184 -5.10 -0.50 -9.13
C ALA A 184 -6.53 0.10 -9.14
N LYS A 185 -7.09 0.38 -10.33
CA LYS A 185 -8.48 0.86 -10.52
C LYS A 185 -9.44 -0.21 -11.05
#